data_AF-A0A1D6QEK0-F1
#
_entry.id   AF-A0A1D6QEK0-F1
#
_cell.length_a   1.000
_cell.length_b   1.000
_cell.length_c   1.000
_cell.angle_alpha   90.00
_cell.angle_beta   90.00
_cell.angle_gamma   90.00
#
_symmetry.space_group_name_H-M   'P 1'
#
loop_
_entity.id
_entity.type
_entity.pdbx_description
1 polymer ?
#
loop_
_entity_poly.entity_id
_entity_poly.type
_entity_poly.pdbx_seq_one_letter_code
_entity_poly.pdbx_strand_id
1 'polypeptide(L)'
;MQPSPLKRLVGGLKGERYSRSSDISKLFTNSLTVPLPEEDEQLQLFNNQIEEDRKIMISRHNLVKLHKVLEEHDLSCVELLDVKLDGIVLTKQKAEKAVGWARNHYLSSTTLPSIKGDRLIIPRESLDISIERLKEQGITAKKSSQNLKVLAKDEYERNFISAVVPPNEIGVKFDDIGALEDVKRTLDELVTLPMRRPELFSRGNLLRVWLFC
;
A
#
# COMPACT_ATOMS: atom_id res chain seq x y z
N MET A 1 -9.36 -55.59 -23.43
CA MET A 1 -10.12 -54.50 -22.78
C MET A 1 -9.24 -53.27 -22.79
N GLN A 2 -9.71 -52.19 -23.42
CA GLN A 2 -8.96 -50.93 -23.59
C GLN A 2 -8.99 -50.10 -22.30
N PRO A 3 -7.87 -49.47 -21.86
CA PRO A 3 -7.87 -48.60 -20.70
C PRO A 3 -8.51 -47.25 -21.05
N SER A 4 -9.46 -46.81 -20.24
CA SER A 4 -10.17 -45.54 -20.39
C SER A 4 -9.25 -44.35 -20.06
N PRO A 5 -9.30 -43.24 -20.84
CA PRO A 5 -8.43 -42.09 -20.58
C PRO A 5 -8.98 -41.22 -19.44
N LEU A 6 -8.09 -40.88 -18.49
CA LEU A 6 -8.29 -39.98 -17.35
C LEU A 6 -8.51 -38.51 -17.78
N LYS A 7 -9.53 -38.25 -18.60
CA LYS A 7 -9.97 -36.89 -18.96
C LYS A 7 -11.23 -36.45 -18.22
N ARG A 8 -11.78 -37.29 -17.34
CA ARG A 8 -13.12 -37.10 -16.75
C ARG A 8 -13.17 -36.50 -15.34
N LEU A 9 -12.04 -36.06 -14.78
CA LEU A 9 -11.99 -35.51 -13.42
C LEU A 9 -11.44 -34.08 -13.31
N VAL A 10 -11.19 -33.38 -14.42
CA VAL A 10 -10.83 -31.95 -14.40
C VAL A 10 -12.10 -31.09 -14.33
N GLY A 11 -12.96 -31.39 -13.36
CA GLY A 11 -14.17 -30.66 -13.05
C GLY A 11 -13.97 -29.85 -11.78
N GLY A 12 -13.46 -28.62 -11.92
CA GLY A 12 -13.47 -27.64 -10.84
C GLY A 12 -12.10 -27.41 -10.20
N LEU A 13 -11.35 -26.47 -10.77
CA LEU A 13 -10.58 -25.40 -10.09
C LEU A 13 -9.67 -24.80 -11.16
N LYS A 14 -10.17 -23.75 -11.81
CA LYS A 14 -9.42 -22.94 -12.77
C LYS A 14 -8.43 -22.09 -11.96
N GLY A 15 -7.28 -22.66 -11.63
CA GLY A 15 -6.12 -21.87 -11.21
C GLY A 15 -5.76 -20.91 -12.34
N GLU A 16 -5.64 -19.63 -12.03
CA GLU A 16 -5.13 -18.62 -12.95
C GLU A 16 -3.79 -19.11 -13.51
N ARG A 17 -3.75 -19.35 -14.83
CA ARG A 17 -2.54 -19.79 -15.50
C ARG A 17 -1.53 -18.65 -15.44
N TYR A 18 -0.63 -18.69 -14.45
CA TYR A 18 0.62 -17.96 -14.53
C TYR A 18 1.30 -18.32 -15.85
N SER A 19 1.72 -17.31 -16.62
CA SER A 19 2.34 -17.48 -17.93
C SER A 19 3.52 -18.45 -17.80
N ARG A 20 3.38 -19.61 -18.43
CA ARG A 20 4.37 -20.69 -18.49
C ARG A 20 5.67 -20.12 -19.05
N SER A 21 6.69 -19.89 -18.22
CA SER A 21 8.06 -19.77 -18.71
C SER A 21 8.50 -21.18 -19.13
N SER A 22 8.20 -21.56 -20.37
CA SER A 22 8.40 -22.91 -20.92
C SER A 22 9.86 -23.37 -20.98
N ASP A 23 10.81 -22.51 -20.62
CA ASP A 23 12.24 -22.77 -20.79
C ASP A 23 12.90 -23.35 -19.53
N ILE A 24 12.40 -23.04 -18.33
CA ILE A 24 12.98 -23.56 -17.08
C ILE A 24 12.67 -25.05 -16.91
N SER A 25 11.48 -25.50 -17.35
CA SER A 25 11.09 -26.91 -17.31
C SER A 25 11.91 -27.80 -18.25
N LYS A 26 12.66 -27.23 -19.21
CA LYS A 26 13.57 -28.00 -20.07
C LYS A 26 14.89 -28.32 -19.38
N LEU A 27 15.28 -27.53 -18.38
CA LEU A 27 16.51 -27.73 -17.60
C LEU A 27 16.37 -28.84 -16.55
N PHE A 28 15.14 -29.14 -16.14
CA PHE A 28 14.85 -30.16 -15.13
C PHE A 28 13.98 -31.26 -15.72
N THR A 29 14.62 -32.31 -16.22
CA THR A 29 13.93 -33.46 -16.85
C THR A 29 13.08 -34.26 -15.85
N ASN A 30 13.44 -34.19 -14.56
CA ASN A 30 12.70 -34.81 -13.47
C ASN A 30 11.61 -33.86 -12.95
N SER A 31 10.43 -33.94 -13.54
CA SER A 31 9.24 -33.26 -13.05
C SER A 31 8.53 -34.13 -12.02
N LEU A 32 8.60 -33.73 -10.74
CA LEU A 32 7.79 -34.34 -9.69
C LEU A 32 6.42 -33.66 -9.66
N THR A 33 5.36 -34.43 -9.89
CA THR A 33 3.99 -33.96 -9.73
C THR A 33 3.54 -34.24 -8.31
N VAL A 34 3.34 -33.21 -7.50
CA VAL A 34 2.81 -33.35 -6.14
C VAL A 34 1.28 -33.42 -6.23
N PRO A 35 0.65 -34.57 -5.91
CA PRO A 35 -0.80 -34.68 -5.90
C PRO A 35 -1.40 -33.86 -4.75
N LEU A 36 -2.59 -33.32 -4.95
CA LEU A 36 -3.32 -32.63 -3.89
C LEU A 36 -3.85 -33.67 -2.88
N PRO A 37 -3.79 -33.44 -1.57
CA PRO A 37 -4.37 -34.34 -0.59
C PRO A 37 -5.86 -34.57 -0.86
N GLU A 38 -6.30 -35.83 -0.87
CA GLU A 38 -7.70 -36.21 -1.14
C GLU A 38 -8.60 -36.14 0.10
N GLU A 39 -8.01 -36.27 1.29
CA GLU A 39 -8.72 -36.24 2.57
C GLU A 39 -8.88 -34.80 3.08
N ASP A 40 -10.10 -34.45 3.49
CA ASP A 40 -10.46 -33.08 3.89
C ASP A 40 -9.58 -32.54 5.04
N GLU A 41 -9.26 -33.36 6.04
CA GLU A 41 -8.40 -32.95 7.16
C GLU A 41 -6.96 -32.66 6.72
N GLN A 42 -6.41 -33.52 5.86
CA GLN A 42 -5.06 -33.36 5.31
C GLN A 42 -4.99 -32.15 4.38
N LEU A 43 -6.04 -31.91 3.60
CA LEU A 43 -6.15 -30.75 2.73
C LEU A 43 -6.22 -29.44 3.53
N GLN A 44 -6.95 -29.42 4.65
CA GLN A 44 -7.00 -28.26 5.54
C GLN A 44 -5.63 -27.98 6.18
N LEU A 45 -4.95 -29.00 6.71
CA LEU A 45 -3.61 -28.86 7.27
C LEU A 45 -2.60 -28.35 6.22
N PHE A 46 -2.64 -28.93 5.01
CA PHE A 46 -1.81 -28.50 3.90
C PHE A 46 -2.05 -27.03 3.53
N ASN A 47 -3.31 -26.62 3.38
CA ASN A 47 -3.64 -25.23 3.08
C ASN A 47 -3.17 -24.26 4.18
N ASN A 48 -3.37 -24.63 5.45
CA ASN A 48 -2.89 -23.82 6.57
C ASN A 48 -1.36 -23.68 6.53
N GLN A 49 -0.65 -24.77 6.24
CA GLN A 49 0.81 -24.75 6.15
C GLN A 49 1.30 -23.88 5.00
N ILE A 50 0.67 -23.97 3.82
CA ILE A 50 0.99 -23.11 2.68
C ILE A 50 0.74 -21.64 2.99
N GLU A 51 -0.34 -21.32 3.71
CA GLU A 51 -0.62 -19.94 4.11
C GLU A 51 0.38 -19.40 5.14
N GLU A 52 0.81 -20.21 6.11
CA GLU A 52 1.88 -19.81 7.05
C GLU A 52 3.22 -19.60 6.34
N ASP A 53 3.60 -20.52 5.45
CA ASP A 53 4.82 -20.39 4.64
C ASP A 53 4.77 -19.15 3.76
N ARG A 54 3.60 -18.85 3.17
CA ARG A 54 3.36 -17.64 2.39
C ARG A 54 3.56 -16.39 3.25
N LYS A 55 3.03 -16.34 4.48
CA LYS A 55 3.21 -15.21 5.39
C LYS A 55 4.68 -15.00 5.73
N ILE A 56 5.41 -16.08 6.05
CA ILE A 56 6.85 -16.03 6.38
C ILE A 56 7.65 -15.52 5.18
N MET A 57 7.37 -16.04 3.98
CA MET A 57 8.04 -15.62 2.75
C MET A 57 7.83 -14.12 2.48
N ILE A 58 6.59 -13.65 2.58
CA ILE A 58 6.25 -12.23 2.36
C ILE A 58 6.91 -11.34 3.41
N SER A 59 6.87 -11.73 4.69
CA SER A 59 7.48 -10.97 5.79
C SER A 59 9.00 -10.81 5.59
N ARG A 60 9.70 -11.90 5.26
CA ARG A 60 11.13 -11.88 4.92
C ARG A 60 11.43 -10.98 3.72
N HIS A 61 10.64 -11.09 2.66
CA HIS A 61 10.79 -10.25 1.48
C HIS A 61 10.61 -8.76 1.81
N ASN A 62 9.58 -8.43 2.57
CA ASN A 62 9.29 -7.06 2.99
C ASN A 62 10.42 -6.49 3.85
N LEU A 63 10.97 -7.27 4.78
CA LEU A 63 12.07 -6.85 5.64
C LEU A 63 13.33 -6.52 4.83
N VAL A 64 13.71 -7.38 3.89
CA VAL A 64 14.83 -7.12 2.97
C VAL A 64 14.58 -5.86 2.15
N LYS A 65 13.34 -5.65 1.70
CA LYS A 65 12.96 -4.46 0.93
C LYS A 65 13.08 -3.19 1.76
N LEU A 66 12.60 -3.20 3.00
CA LEU A 66 12.70 -2.07 3.93
C LEU A 66 14.14 -1.76 4.28
N HIS A 67 14.93 -2.78 4.59
CA HIS A 67 16.36 -2.62 4.86
C HIS A 67 17.06 -1.90 3.70
N LYS A 68 16.81 -2.36 2.46
CA LYS A 68 17.37 -1.74 1.26
C LYS A 68 16.97 -0.26 1.11
N VAL A 69 15.70 0.07 1.34
CA VAL A 69 15.22 1.46 1.23
C VAL A 69 15.77 2.34 2.36
N LEU A 70 15.92 1.81 3.57
CA LEU A 70 16.56 2.53 4.67
C LEU A 70 18.02 2.83 4.33
N GLU A 71 18.76 1.87 3.79
CA GLU A 71 20.15 2.07 3.35
C GLU A 71 20.27 3.07 2.18
N GLU A 72 19.36 3.03 1.19
CA GLU A 72 19.32 3.98 0.07
C GLU A 72 19.11 5.44 0.54
N HIS A 73 18.61 5.67 1.76
CA HIS A 73 18.29 6.99 2.30
C HIS A 73 19.10 7.39 3.54
N ASP A 74 20.19 6.68 3.84
CA ASP A 74 21.05 6.91 5.01
C ASP A 74 20.28 6.82 6.35
N LEU A 75 19.36 5.86 6.42
CA LEU A 75 18.55 5.57 7.60
C LEU A 75 18.92 4.18 8.13
N SER A 76 18.72 3.99 9.43
CA SER A 76 18.91 2.67 10.05
C SER A 76 17.84 2.44 11.12
N CYS A 77 17.50 1.18 11.37
CA CYS A 77 16.60 0.80 12.46
C CYS A 77 17.23 -0.38 13.20
N VAL A 78 17.38 -0.25 14.53
CA VAL A 78 18.03 -1.28 15.37
C VAL A 78 17.12 -2.49 15.55
N GLU A 79 15.80 -2.27 15.62
CA GLU A 79 14.78 -3.28 15.90
C GLU A 79 13.95 -3.64 14.65
N LEU A 80 14.56 -3.60 13.47
CA LEU A 80 13.85 -3.85 12.20
C LEU A 80 13.22 -5.25 12.13
N LEU A 81 13.80 -6.23 12.82
CA LEU A 81 13.32 -7.62 12.88
C LEU A 81 11.98 -7.75 13.61
N ASP A 82 11.67 -6.84 14.52
CA ASP A 82 10.46 -6.89 15.36
C ASP A 82 9.28 -6.09 14.78
N VAL A 83 9.50 -5.45 13.63
CA VAL A 83 8.49 -4.62 12.96
C VAL A 83 7.37 -5.51 12.40
N LYS A 84 6.10 -5.17 12.72
CA LYS A 84 4.94 -5.99 12.38
C LYS A 84 4.48 -5.78 10.93
N LEU A 85 5.01 -6.59 10.01
CA LEU A 85 4.72 -6.50 8.57
C LEU A 85 3.56 -7.40 8.10
N ASP A 86 2.81 -7.99 9.04
CA ASP A 86 1.77 -8.97 8.73
C ASP A 86 0.69 -8.43 7.80
N GLY A 87 0.37 -9.21 6.77
CA GLY A 87 -0.71 -8.91 5.83
C GLY A 87 -0.41 -7.81 4.80
N ILE A 88 0.83 -7.30 4.74
CA ILE A 88 1.23 -6.31 3.73
C ILE A 88 2.19 -6.95 2.72
N VAL A 89 2.10 -6.53 1.46
CA VAL A 89 3.15 -6.76 0.46
C VAL A 89 3.75 -5.41 0.10
N LEU A 90 5.05 -5.23 0.39
CA LEU A 90 5.75 -3.98 0.14
C LEU A 90 6.30 -3.93 -1.28
N THR A 91 5.86 -2.93 -2.04
CA THR A 91 6.54 -2.49 -3.27
C THR A 91 7.63 -1.47 -2.90
N LYS A 92 8.54 -1.16 -3.84
CA LYS A 92 9.58 -0.13 -3.61
C LYS A 92 8.95 1.20 -3.16
N GLN A 93 7.95 1.67 -3.90
CA GLN A 93 7.23 2.92 -3.59
C GLN A 93 6.55 2.90 -2.22
N LYS A 94 5.92 1.78 -1.83
CA LYS A 94 5.29 1.67 -0.50
C LYS A 94 6.32 1.69 0.62
N ALA A 95 7.46 1.02 0.43
CA ALA A 95 8.54 1.04 1.40
C ALA A 95 9.14 2.45 1.56
N GLU A 96 9.40 3.17 0.46
CA GLU A 96 9.85 4.57 0.50
C GLU A 96 8.86 5.47 1.23
N LYS A 97 7.55 5.32 0.95
CA LYS A 97 6.48 6.07 1.61
C LYS A 97 6.45 5.81 3.11
N ALA A 98 6.50 4.55 3.54
CA ALA A 98 6.56 4.19 4.97
C ALA A 98 7.79 4.77 5.65
N VAL A 99 8.97 4.58 5.06
CA VAL A 99 10.23 5.10 5.61
C VAL A 99 10.20 6.63 5.72
N GLY A 100 9.67 7.32 4.71
CA GLY A 100 9.49 8.77 4.74
C GLY A 100 8.55 9.23 5.85
N TRP A 101 7.41 8.55 6.04
CA TRP A 101 6.50 8.85 7.14
C TRP A 101 7.09 8.55 8.50
N ALA A 102 7.80 7.44 8.66
CA ALA A 102 8.47 7.09 9.90
C ALA A 102 9.53 8.12 10.26
N ARG A 103 10.33 8.56 9.28
CA ARG A 103 11.30 9.65 9.44
C ARG A 103 10.61 10.95 9.87
N ASN A 104 9.53 11.34 9.19
CA ASN A 104 8.80 12.56 9.51
C ASN A 104 8.23 12.52 10.94
N HIS A 105 7.55 11.42 11.28
CA HIS A 105 6.99 11.21 12.61
C HIS A 105 8.09 11.27 13.70
N TYR A 106 9.23 10.64 13.45
CA TYR A 106 10.34 10.64 14.40
C TYR A 106 10.90 12.04 14.63
N LEU A 107 11.16 12.78 13.55
CA LEU A 107 11.70 14.14 13.62
C LEU A 107 10.70 15.15 14.20
N SER A 108 9.39 14.95 14.02
CA SER A 108 8.37 15.82 14.61
C SER A 108 8.12 15.54 16.09
N SER A 109 8.31 14.30 16.53
CA SER A 109 8.04 13.87 17.91
C SER A 109 9.23 14.03 18.86
N THR A 110 10.44 14.15 18.32
CA THR A 110 11.68 14.07 19.10
C THR A 110 12.49 15.37 19.01
N THR A 111 12.95 15.88 20.16
CA THR A 111 13.80 17.09 20.23
C THR A 111 15.29 16.80 20.01
N LEU A 112 15.74 15.56 20.26
CA LEU A 112 17.11 15.09 20.07
C LEU A 112 17.13 13.77 19.26
N PRO A 113 17.30 13.84 17.93
CA PRO A 113 17.34 12.65 17.09
C PRO A 113 18.63 11.85 17.32
N SER A 114 18.51 10.52 17.35
CA SER A 114 19.63 9.60 17.48
C SER A 114 20.31 9.44 16.12
N ILE A 115 21.53 9.94 16.02
CA ILE A 115 22.34 9.90 14.81
C ILE A 115 23.61 9.12 15.13
N LYS A 116 23.93 8.11 14.31
CA LYS A 116 25.17 7.34 14.43
C LYS A 116 25.97 7.46 13.15
N GLY A 117 27.08 8.21 13.21
CA GLY A 117 27.81 8.62 12.02
C GLY A 117 26.96 9.58 11.18
N ASP A 118 26.71 9.23 9.92
CA ASP A 118 25.86 10.00 9.00
C ASP A 118 24.43 9.42 8.86
N ARG A 119 24.08 8.41 9.67
CA ARG A 119 22.77 7.75 9.56
C ARG A 119 21.84 8.12 10.71
N LEU A 120 20.61 8.47 10.37
CA LEU A 120 19.54 8.67 11.34
C LEU A 120 18.98 7.30 11.78
N ILE A 121 18.95 7.06 13.09
CA ILE A 121 18.36 5.85 13.66
C ILE A 121 16.88 6.09 13.87
N ILE A 122 16.05 5.41 13.09
CA ILE A 122 14.59 5.46 13.21
C ILE A 122 14.16 4.41 14.24
N PRO A 123 13.40 4.81 15.28
CA PRO A 123 12.89 3.89 16.28
C PRO A 123 11.74 3.05 15.71
N ARG A 124 11.55 1.85 16.26
CA ARG A 124 10.54 0.89 15.80
C ARG A 124 9.14 1.48 15.80
N GLU A 125 8.80 2.24 16.83
CA GLU A 125 7.47 2.83 17.02
C GLU A 125 7.06 3.69 15.82
N SER A 126 8.01 4.46 15.28
CA SER A 126 7.75 5.30 14.10
C SER A 126 7.53 4.47 12.84
N LEU A 127 8.20 3.33 12.71
CA LEU A 127 7.97 2.39 11.62
C LEU A 127 6.61 1.69 11.76
N ASP A 128 6.27 1.22 12.96
CA ASP A 128 4.98 0.55 13.22
C ASP A 128 3.80 1.50 12.89
N ILE A 129 3.86 2.76 13.29
CA ILE A 129 2.86 3.79 12.93
C ILE A 129 2.77 3.98 11.42
N SER A 130 3.92 4.06 10.74
CA SER A 130 3.95 4.23 9.28
C SER A 130 3.34 3.03 8.53
N ILE A 131 3.53 1.83 9.07
CA ILE A 131 3.05 0.57 8.51
C ILE A 131 1.55 0.41 8.76
N GLU A 132 1.07 0.76 9.96
CA GLU A 132 -0.36 0.83 10.25
C GLU A 132 -1.07 1.79 9.30
N ARG A 133 -0.51 2.98 9.11
CA ARG A 133 -0.99 3.96 8.13
C ARG A 133 -0.99 3.42 6.69
N LEU A 134 0.01 2.61 6.30
CA LEU A 134 0.00 1.94 4.99
C LEU A 134 -1.14 0.92 4.86
N LYS A 135 -1.48 0.18 5.93
CA LYS A 135 -2.63 -0.75 5.94
C LYS A 135 -3.92 0.01 5.72
N GLU A 136 -4.11 1.11 6.44
CA GLU A 136 -5.28 1.97 6.31
C GLU A 136 -5.44 2.55 4.91
N GLN A 137 -4.35 3.02 4.28
CA GLN A 137 -4.39 3.50 2.90
C GLN A 137 -4.83 2.42 1.90
N GLY A 138 -4.39 1.17 2.09
CA GLY A 138 -4.83 0.06 1.24
C GLY A 138 -6.33 -0.20 1.30
N ILE A 139 -6.96 0.06 2.44
CA ILE A 139 -8.41 -0.13 2.66
C ILE A 139 -9.19 1.07 2.12
N THR A 140 -8.73 2.29 2.39
CA THR A 140 -9.41 3.53 1.95
C THR A 140 -9.31 3.74 0.45
N ALA A 141 -8.17 3.46 -0.19
CA ALA A 141 -8.00 3.57 -1.64
C ALA A 141 -8.92 2.60 -2.41
N LYS A 142 -9.16 1.40 -1.87
CA LYS A 142 -10.13 0.45 -2.45
C LYS A 142 -11.55 0.99 -2.37
N LYS A 143 -11.94 1.58 -1.23
CA LYS A 143 -13.29 2.17 -1.05
C LYS A 143 -13.48 3.44 -1.89
N SER A 144 -12.50 4.34 -1.96
CA SER A 144 -12.61 5.60 -2.72
C SER A 144 -12.65 5.36 -4.23
N SER A 145 -11.78 4.49 -4.75
CA SER A 145 -11.75 4.16 -6.18
C SER A 145 -13.02 3.46 -6.65
N GLN A 146 -13.69 2.68 -5.78
CA GLN A 146 -15.00 2.10 -6.08
C GLN A 146 -16.09 3.17 -6.19
N ASN A 147 -16.11 4.15 -5.26
CA ASN A 147 -17.11 5.23 -5.30
C ASN A 147 -16.89 6.20 -6.47
N LEU A 148 -15.64 6.55 -6.79
CA LEU A 148 -15.32 7.46 -7.91
C LEU A 148 -15.66 6.84 -9.28
N LYS A 149 -15.51 5.52 -9.45
CA LYS A 149 -15.92 4.81 -10.67
C LYS A 149 -17.42 4.83 -10.91
N VAL A 150 -18.22 4.94 -9.85
CA VAL A 150 -19.69 5.03 -9.97
C VAL A 150 -20.14 6.44 -10.38
N LEU A 151 -19.33 7.46 -10.06
CA LEU A 151 -19.63 8.86 -10.38
C LEU A 151 -19.24 9.28 -11.80
N ALA A 152 -18.23 8.62 -12.40
CA ALA A 152 -17.78 8.94 -13.75
C ALA A 152 -18.81 8.50 -14.80
N LYS A 153 -19.27 9.46 -15.60
CA LYS A 153 -20.37 9.29 -16.57
C LYS A 153 -19.87 8.78 -17.92
N ASP A 154 -18.66 9.15 -18.33
CA ASP A 154 -18.10 8.80 -19.63
C ASP A 154 -16.71 8.11 -19.52
N GLU A 155 -16.13 7.77 -20.67
CA GLU A 155 -14.80 7.13 -20.72
C GLU A 155 -13.65 8.09 -20.42
N TYR A 156 -13.81 9.37 -20.73
CA TYR A 156 -12.81 10.40 -20.49
C TYR A 156 -12.66 10.66 -18.99
N GLU A 157 -13.77 10.85 -18.26
CA GLU A 157 -13.79 11.01 -16.81
C GLU A 157 -13.20 9.77 -16.10
N ARG A 158 -13.45 8.57 -16.63
CA ARG A 158 -12.89 7.32 -16.08
C ARG A 158 -11.37 7.27 -16.17
N ASN A 159 -10.76 7.84 -17.21
CA ASN A 159 -9.31 7.89 -17.35
C ASN A 159 -8.65 8.77 -16.26
N PHE A 160 -9.35 9.82 -15.82
CA PHE A 160 -8.84 10.73 -14.78
C PHE A 160 -8.98 10.19 -13.36
N ILE A 161 -9.79 9.15 -13.11
CA ILE A 161 -9.97 8.59 -11.75
C ILE A 161 -8.63 8.19 -11.12
N SER A 162 -7.69 7.70 -11.93
CA SER A 162 -6.36 7.30 -11.45
C SER A 162 -5.49 8.46 -10.96
N ALA A 163 -5.80 9.68 -11.40
CA ALA A 163 -5.09 10.91 -11.01
C ALA A 163 -5.76 11.65 -9.84
N VAL A 164 -6.98 11.25 -9.44
CA VAL A 164 -7.70 11.88 -8.32
C VAL A 164 -7.18 11.33 -7.00
N VAL A 165 -6.63 12.21 -6.17
CA VAL A 165 -6.18 11.87 -4.81
C VAL A 165 -7.29 12.17 -3.81
N PRO A 166 -7.85 11.16 -3.11
CA PRO A 166 -8.88 11.40 -2.11
C PRO A 166 -8.30 12.14 -0.88
N PRO A 167 -9.09 12.97 -0.18
CA PRO A 167 -8.61 13.70 1.00
C PRO A 167 -8.00 12.80 2.08
N ASN A 168 -8.54 11.59 2.26
CA ASN A 168 -8.06 10.62 3.25
C ASN A 168 -6.66 10.06 2.91
N GLU A 169 -6.18 10.21 1.68
CA GLU A 169 -4.83 9.81 1.30
C GLU A 169 -3.79 10.90 1.60
N ILE A 170 -4.22 12.16 1.63
CA ILE A 170 -3.39 13.31 1.99
C ILE A 170 -3.20 13.27 3.51
N GLY A 171 -2.09 12.69 3.96
CA GLY A 171 -1.83 12.59 5.40
C GLY A 171 -0.81 13.60 5.90
N VAL A 172 -1.02 14.86 5.50
CA VAL A 172 -0.44 16.06 6.11
C VAL A 172 -1.57 17.07 6.30
N LYS A 173 -1.60 17.74 7.44
CA LYS A 173 -2.57 18.79 7.80
C LYS A 173 -1.83 20.12 8.01
N PHE A 174 -2.58 21.23 8.03
CA PHE A 174 -1.99 22.54 8.33
C PHE A 174 -1.39 22.62 9.75
N ASP A 175 -1.86 21.78 10.67
CA ASP A 175 -1.31 21.65 12.02
C ASP A 175 0.08 21.00 12.04
N ASP A 176 0.39 20.17 11.03
CA ASP A 176 1.70 19.49 10.90
C ASP A 176 2.79 20.42 10.32
N ILE A 177 2.40 21.58 9.80
CA ILE A 177 3.33 22.59 9.28
C ILE A 177 3.65 23.55 10.41
N GLY A 178 4.93 23.72 10.78
CA GLY A 178 5.31 24.74 11.78
C GLY A 178 5.21 26.18 11.22
N ALA A 179 4.87 27.14 12.09
CA ALA A 179 4.80 28.58 11.79
C ALA A 179 3.75 28.96 10.71
N LEU A 180 3.88 30.19 10.17
CA LEU A 180 3.07 30.73 9.06
C LEU A 180 1.57 30.89 9.37
N GLU A 181 1.24 31.24 10.60
CA GLU A 181 -0.13 31.37 11.09
C GLU A 181 -0.96 32.34 10.25
N ASP A 182 -0.37 33.47 9.86
CA ASP A 182 -1.05 34.46 9.02
C ASP A 182 -1.34 33.92 7.62
N VAL A 183 -0.40 33.18 7.02
CA VAL A 183 -0.57 32.59 5.68
C VAL A 183 -1.61 31.46 5.72
N LYS A 184 -1.57 30.61 6.75
CA LYS A 184 -2.57 29.55 6.96
C LYS A 184 -3.97 30.13 7.09
N ARG A 185 -4.12 31.23 7.86
CA ARG A 185 -5.39 31.95 8.01
C ARG A 185 -5.90 32.49 6.67
N THR A 186 -5.03 33.17 5.91
CA THR A 186 -5.40 33.70 4.60
C THR A 186 -5.78 32.59 3.61
N LEU A 187 -5.07 31.47 3.61
CA LEU A 187 -5.40 30.32 2.75
C LEU A 187 -6.73 29.66 3.17
N ASP A 188 -7.02 29.58 4.46
CA ASP A 188 -8.31 29.09 4.96
C ASP A 188 -9.45 29.99 4.51
N GLU A 189 -9.30 31.31 4.60
CA GLU A 189 -10.32 32.29 4.19
C GLU A 189 -10.55 32.33 2.67
N LEU A 190 -9.47 32.28 1.87
CA LEU A 190 -9.55 32.49 0.42
C LEU A 190 -9.77 31.21 -0.38
N VAL A 191 -9.30 30.06 0.09
CA VAL A 191 -9.33 28.80 -0.66
C VAL A 191 -10.20 27.76 0.03
N THR A 192 -9.95 27.50 1.31
CA THR A 192 -10.62 26.39 2.02
C THR A 192 -12.09 26.70 2.32
N LEU A 193 -12.40 27.90 2.81
CA LEU A 193 -13.74 28.32 3.22
C LEU A 193 -14.73 28.36 2.04
N PRO A 194 -14.38 28.91 0.85
CA PRO A 194 -15.27 28.85 -0.31
C PRO A 194 -15.53 27.43 -0.81
N MET A 195 -14.55 26.52 -0.71
CA MET A 195 -14.74 25.12 -1.07
C MET A 195 -15.59 24.34 -0.06
N ARG A 196 -15.49 24.66 1.24
CA ARG A 196 -16.27 23.98 2.30
C ARG A 196 -17.72 24.45 2.38
N ARG A 197 -17.98 25.74 2.15
CA ARG A 197 -19.30 26.36 2.27
C ARG A 197 -19.66 27.17 1.03
N PRO A 198 -19.80 26.51 -0.14
CA PRO A 198 -20.05 27.20 -1.40
C PRO A 198 -21.34 28.05 -1.37
N GLU A 199 -22.32 27.70 -0.54
CA GLU A 199 -23.57 28.43 -0.37
C GLU A 199 -23.36 29.87 0.10
N LEU A 200 -22.36 30.12 0.97
CA LEU A 200 -22.06 31.46 1.50
C LEU A 200 -21.48 32.40 0.43
N PHE A 201 -20.92 31.83 -0.64
CA PHE A 201 -20.22 32.56 -1.68
C PHE A 201 -20.95 32.54 -3.03
N SER A 202 -22.05 31.79 -3.13
CA SER A 202 -22.88 31.66 -4.33
C SER A 202 -23.52 32.97 -4.81
N ARG A 203 -23.72 33.95 -3.92
CA ARG A 203 -24.36 35.26 -4.22
C ARG A 203 -23.38 36.44 -4.23
N GLY A 204 -22.13 36.24 -3.82
CA GLY A 204 -21.08 37.25 -3.82
C GLY A 204 -20.19 37.17 -5.06
N ASN A 205 -19.61 38.30 -5.49
CA ASN A 205 -18.69 38.35 -6.65
C ASN A 205 -17.37 37.59 -6.47
N LEU A 206 -17.13 36.96 -5.31
CA LEU A 206 -15.86 36.32 -4.94
C LEU A 206 -15.60 34.98 -5.66
N LEU A 207 -16.62 34.31 -6.20
CA LEU A 207 -16.47 33.01 -6.88
C LEU A 207 -16.59 33.04 -8.41
N ARG A 208 -16.81 34.21 -9.03
CA ARG A 208 -16.98 34.29 -10.50
C ARG A 208 -15.72 33.93 -11.31
N VAL A 209 -14.55 33.86 -10.67
CA VAL A 209 -13.26 33.60 -11.35
C VAL A 209 -12.95 32.10 -11.50
N TRP A 210 -13.64 31.22 -10.76
CA TRP A 210 -13.33 29.77 -10.77
C TRP A 210 -14.30 28.92 -11.60
N LEU A 211 -15.27 29.55 -12.28
CA LEU A 211 -16.28 28.88 -13.12
C LEU A 211 -15.86 28.69 -14.59
N PHE A 212 -14.57 28.80 -14.90
CA PHE A 212 -14.02 28.36 -16.19
C PHE A 212 -13.27 27.04 -16.01
N CYS A 213 -14.03 25.94 -15.98
CA CYS A 213 -13.64 24.64 -16.53
C CYS A 213 -14.90 23.79 -16.72
#